data_AF-A0A920H4X1-F1
#
_entry.id   AF-A0A920H4X1-F1
#
_cell.length_a   1.000
_cell.length_b   1.000
_cell.length_c   1.000
_cell.angle_alpha   90.00
_cell.angle_beta   90.00
_cell.angle_gamma   90.00
#
_symmetry.space_group_name_H-M   'P 1'
#
loop_
_entity.id
_entity.type
_entity.pdbx_description
1 polymer ?
#
loop_
_entity_poly.entity_id
_entity_poly.type
_entity_poly.pdbx_seq_one_letter_code
_entity_poly.pdbx_strand_id
1 'polypeptide(L)' 'MREYIAAIVMIAWTALAIYLMNMFGFQNHAHDVLWSIGAAIAIIIVILVNVYIYFVICKETPWTWFKE' A
#
# COMPACT_ATOMS: atom_id res chain seq x y z
N MET A 1 16.09 10.48 10.08
CA MET A 1 16.37 10.81 8.65
C MET A 1 15.84 9.74 7.69
N ARG A 2 15.94 8.45 8.02
CA ARG A 2 15.50 7.36 7.14
C ARG A 2 13.97 7.28 7.05
N GLU A 3 13.30 7.67 8.12
CA GLU A 3 11.85 7.77 8.27
C GLU A 3 11.26 8.79 7.30
N TYR A 4 11.92 9.93 7.09
CA TYR A 4 11.52 10.93 6.08
C TYR A 4 11.68 10.39 4.66
N ILE A 5 12.75 9.66 4.39
CA ILE A 5 12.96 9.01 3.09
C ILE A 5 11.88 7.94 2.86
N ALA A 6 11.58 7.12 3.88
CA ALA A 6 10.51 6.14 3.84
C ALA A 6 9.16 6.81 3.54
N ALA A 7 8.83 7.90 4.24
CA ALA A 7 7.61 8.66 4.01
C ALA A 7 7.51 9.17 2.57
N ILE A 8 8.57 9.74 1.99
CA ILE A 8 8.57 10.22 0.61
C ILE A 8 8.31 9.07 -0.38
N VAL A 9 8.99 7.93 -0.20
CA VAL A 9 8.83 6.76 -1.07
C VAL A 9 7.42 6.16 -0.94
N MET A 10 6.88 6.08 0.27
CA MET A 10 5.52 5.62 0.53
C MET A 10 4.47 6.54 -0.08
N ILE A 11 4.66 7.86 -0.02
CA ILE A 11 3.78 8.84 -0.66
C ILE A 11 3.81 8.65 -2.19
N ALA A 12 5.00 8.49 -2.78
CA ALA A 12 5.14 8.25 -4.21
C ALA A 12 4.45 6.95 -4.65
N TRP A 13 4.63 5.86 -3.91
CA TRP A 13 3.94 4.59 -4.13
C TRP A 13 2.41 4.73 -4.01
N THR A 14 1.95 5.40 -2.96
CA THR A 14 0.52 5.61 -2.73
C THR A 14 -0.11 6.46 -3.83
N ALA A 15 0.58 7.50 -4.31
CA ALA A 15 0.12 8.32 -5.43
C ALA A 15 0.04 7.51 -6.73
N LEU A 16 1.03 6.65 -7.01
CA LEU A 16 0.99 5.73 -8.14
C LEU A 16 -0.17 4.74 -8.03
N ALA A 17 -0.42 4.18 -6.85
CA ALA A 17 -1.54 3.27 -6.62
C ALA A 17 -2.89 3.95 -6.86
N ILE A 18 -3.08 5.18 -6.35
CA ILE A 18 -4.28 5.98 -6.61
C ILE A 18 -4.46 6.21 -8.11
N TYR A 19 -3.38 6.60 -8.82
CA TYR A 19 -3.42 6.78 -10.26
C TYR A 19 -3.86 5.51 -11.00
N LEU A 20 -3.26 4.35 -10.67
CA LEU A 20 -3.62 3.07 -11.26
C LEU A 20 -5.08 2.71 -10.98
N MET A 21 -5.56 2.86 -9.75
CA MET A 21 -6.95 2.57 -9.40
C MET A 21 -7.95 3.45 -10.17
N ASN A 22 -7.61 4.72 -10.39
CA ASN A 22 -8.40 5.62 -11.23
C ASN A 22 -8.35 5.19 -12.71
N MET A 23 -7.17 4.82 -13.22
CA MET A 23 -6.97 4.36 -14.59
C MET A 23 -7.75 3.06 -14.87
N PHE A 24 -7.81 2.13 -13.92
CA PHE A 24 -8.62 0.91 -14.01
C PHE A 24 -10.11 1.16 -13.80
N GLY A 25 -10.52 2.38 -13.45
CA GLY A 25 -11.93 2.75 -13.35
C GLY A 25 -12.66 2.13 -12.16
N PHE A 26 -11.98 1.83 -11.06
CA PHE A 26 -12.62 1.27 -9.86
C PHE A 26 -13.76 2.15 -9.34
N GLN A 27 -13.61 3.48 -9.41
CA GLN A 27 -14.65 4.44 -9.01
C GLN A 27 -15.93 4.36 -9.86
N ASN A 28 -15.83 3.93 -11.12
CA ASN A 28 -16.96 3.86 -12.05
C ASN A 28 -17.85 2.63 -11.79
N HIS A 29 -17.36 1.66 -11.03
CA HIS A 29 -18.02 0.38 -10.77
C HIS A 29 -18.29 0.15 -9.28
N ALA A 30 -18.40 1.21 -8.49
CA ALA A 30 -18.61 1.12 -7.04
C ALA A 30 -19.89 0.37 -6.62
N HIS A 31 -20.85 0.25 -7.53
CA HIS A 31 -22.11 -0.48 -7.32
C HIS A 31 -21.96 -1.99 -7.56
N ASP A 32 -20.89 -2.41 -8.23
CA ASP A 32 -20.58 -3.81 -8.49
C ASP A 32 -19.77 -4.38 -7.33
N VAL A 33 -20.32 -5.44 -6.72
CA VAL A 33 -19.74 -6.12 -5.56
C VAL A 33 -18.37 -6.72 -5.90
N LEU A 34 -18.20 -7.28 -7.10
CA LEU A 34 -16.94 -7.88 -7.51
C LEU A 34 -15.85 -6.81 -7.65
N TRP A 35 -16.18 -5.67 -8.24
CA TRP A 35 -15.28 -4.53 -8.32
C TRP A 35 -14.93 -3.95 -6.96
N SER A 36 -15.89 -3.90 -6.03
CA SER A 36 -15.65 -3.44 -4.66
C SER A 36 -14.70 -4.35 -3.89
N ILE A 37 -14.85 -5.68 -4.04
CA ILE A 37 -13.92 -6.67 -3.47
C ILE A 37 -12.54 -6.52 -4.09
N GLY A 38 -12.46 -6.35 -5.42
CA GLY A 38 -11.20 -6.10 -6.13
C GLY A 38 -10.48 -4.85 -5.62
N ALA A 39 -11.23 -3.76 -5.38
CA ALA A 39 -10.68 -2.52 -4.83
C ALA A 39 -10.14 -2.73 -3.41
N ALA A 40 -10.88 -3.44 -2.56
CA ALA A 40 -10.47 -3.74 -1.20
C ALA A 40 -9.17 -4.57 -1.17
N ILE A 41 -9.07 -5.59 -2.02
CA ILE A 41 -7.86 -6.41 -2.14
C ILE A 41 -6.68 -5.56 -2.64
N ALA A 42 -6.89 -4.71 -3.64
CA ALA A 42 -5.85 -3.81 -4.15
C ALA A 42 -5.34 -2.86 -3.05
N ILE A 43 -6.25 -2.27 -2.25
CA ILE A 43 -5.89 -1.40 -1.13
C ILE A 43 -5.07 -2.16 -0.08
N ILE A 44 -5.46 -3.39 0.26
CA ILE A 44 -4.69 -4.23 1.19
C ILE A 44 -3.26 -4.44 0.68
N ILE A 45 -3.09 -4.77 -0.60
CA ILE A 45 -1.75 -4.93 -1.20
C ILE A 45 -0.96 -3.62 -1.12
N VAL A 46 -1.57 -2.48 -1.43
CA VAL A 46 -0.92 -1.16 -1.36
C VAL A 46 -0.42 -0.86 0.06
N ILE A 47 -1.21 -1.17 1.08
CA ILE A 47 -0.84 -1.01 2.49
C ILE A 47 0.30 -1.95 2.87
N LEU A 48 0.24 -3.22 2.48
CA LEU A 48 1.30 -4.19 2.77
C LEU A 48 2.64 -3.77 2.14
N VAL A 49 2.61 -3.25 0.91
CA VAL A 49 3.81 -2.70 0.25
C VAL A 49 4.33 -1.46 0.99
N ASN A 50 3.45 -0.57 1.46
CA ASN A 50 3.84 0.58 2.27
C ASN A 50 4.57 0.15 3.56
N VAL A 51 4.03 -0.84 4.27
CA VAL A 51 4.65 -1.41 5.47
C VAL A 51 6.00 -2.05 5.14
N TYR A 52 6.09 -2.78 4.03
CA TYR A 52 7.35 -3.37 3.56
C TYR A 52 8.41 -2.32 3.24
N ILE A 53 8.06 -1.27 2.48
CA ILE A 53 8.94 -0.14 2.16
C ILE A 53 9.50 0.49 3.43
N TYR A 54 8.64 0.71 4.42
CA TYR A 54 9.04 1.27 5.70
C TYR A 54 10.08 0.39 6.41
N PHE A 55 9.82 -0.92 6.56
CA PHE A 55 10.77 -1.83 7.20
C PHE A 55 12.11 -1.91 6.47
N VAL A 56 12.09 -1.95 5.14
CA VAL A 56 13.31 -2.00 4.31
C VAL A 56 14.15 -0.73 4.48
N ILE A 57 13.53 0.45 4.47
CA ILE A 57 14.27 1.73 4.53
C ILE A 57 14.74 2.04 5.96
N CYS A 58 13.87 1.86 6.95
CA CYS A 58 14.20 2.11 8.34
C CYS A 58 15.15 1.04 8.92
N LYS A 59 15.29 -0.11 8.24
CA LYS A 59 16.01 -1.29 8.73
C LYS A 59 15.45 -1.78 10.06
N GLU A 60 14.16 -1.57 10.27
CA GLU A 60 13.43 -2.12 11.40
C GLU A 60 12.98 -3.53 11.03
N THR A 61 13.14 -4.48 11.95
CA THR A 61 12.58 -5.81 11.75
C THR A 61 11.07 -5.73 11.96
N PRO A 62 10.27 -6.40 11.12
CA PRO A 62 8.83 -6.55 11.38
C PRO A 62 8.66 -7.13 12.79
N TRP A 63 7.60 -6.71 13.49
CA TRP A 63 7.30 -7.16 14.84
C TRP A 63 7.40 -8.69 14.90
N THR A 64 8.46 -9.20 15.54
CA THR A 64 8.71 -10.65 15.62
C THR A 64 7.71 -11.21 16.62
N TRP A 65 6.65 -11.84 16.11
CA TRP A 65 5.64 -12.48 16.97
C TRP A 65 6.22 -13.60 17.84
N PHE A 66 7.35 -14.16 17.41
CA PHE A 66 8.16 -15.09 18.17
C PHE A 66 9.59 -14.56 18.21
N LYS A 67 10.09 -14.28 19.43
CA LYS A 67 11.52 -14.28 19.67
C LYS A 67 11.94 -15.75 19.66
N GLU A 68 12.79 -16.15 18.72
CA GLU A 68 13.57 -17.38 18.87
C GLU A 68 14.47 -17.29 20.10
#